data_AF-A0A660UFT6-F1
#
_entry.id   AF-A0A660UFT6-F1
#
_cell.length_a   1.000
_cell.length_b   1.000
_cell.length_c   1.000
_cell.angle_alpha   90.00
_cell.angle_beta   90.00
_cell.angle_gamma   90.00
#
_symmetry.space_group_name_H-M   'P 1'
#
loop_
_entity.id
_entity.type
_entity.pdbx_description
1 polymer ?
#
loop_
_entity_poly.entity_id
_entity_poly.type
_entity_poly.pdbx_seq_one_letter_code
_entity_poly.pdbx_strand_id
1 'polypeptide(L)'
;MNIDTGLVSRELLNATIKGAELNEDQRKTHNLKRSFEAILNEKNEKMNEKQKKEYNKKLMDASQQMEALFIQIMLKSMKKTVHESGFFGKSLAKDIFSDMLYEEYSKIMAKSGQFGLAKEIYEQLQK
;
A
#
# COMPACT_ATOMS: atom_id res chain seq x y z
N MET A 1 2.39 51.47 -16.64
CA MET A 1 2.39 50.26 -15.78
C MET A 1 3.53 49.38 -16.27
N ASN A 2 4.70 49.48 -15.64
CA ASN A 2 5.89 48.76 -16.10
C ASN A 2 5.81 47.33 -15.53
N ILE A 3 5.47 46.38 -16.38
CA ILE A 3 5.53 44.95 -16.05
C ILE A 3 7.03 44.63 -15.91
N ASP A 4 7.47 44.23 -14.72
CA ASP A 4 8.85 43.80 -14.47
C ASP A 4 9.10 42.50 -15.25
N THR A 5 9.66 42.64 -16.45
CA THR A 5 9.98 41.55 -17.37
C THR A 5 11.01 40.57 -16.78
N GLY A 6 11.78 41.00 -15.77
CA GLY A 6 12.72 40.15 -15.05
C GLY A 6 12.04 39.18 -14.09
N LEU A 7 10.95 39.59 -13.43
CA LEU A 7 10.16 38.72 -12.56
C LEU A 7 9.46 37.62 -13.37
N VAL A 8 8.79 37.99 -14.46
CA VAL A 8 8.06 37.05 -15.33
C VAL A 8 8.99 35.99 -15.92
N SER A 9 10.20 36.39 -16.35
CA SER A 9 11.19 35.45 -16.90
C SER A 9 11.68 34.43 -15.87
N ARG A 10 11.79 34.82 -14.58
CA ARG A 10 12.20 33.92 -13.49
C ARG A 10 11.10 32.94 -13.12
N GLU A 11 9.84 33.36 -13.13
CA GLU A 11 8.70 32.45 -12.92
C GLU A 11 8.56 31.44 -14.06
N LEU A 12 8.73 31.87 -15.31
CA LEU A 12 8.73 30.99 -16.48
C LEU A 12 9.88 29.98 -16.44
N LEU A 13 11.08 30.39 -16.01
CA LEU A 13 12.23 29.49 -15.80
C LEU A 13 11.93 28.45 -14.73
N ASN A 14 11.40 28.86 -13.57
CA ASN A 14 11.06 27.96 -12.47
C ASN A 14 9.94 26.97 -12.85
N ALA A 15 8.94 27.43 -13.60
CA ALA A 15 7.88 26.58 -14.14
C ALA A 15 8.44 25.56 -15.15
N THR A 16 9.41 25.96 -15.97
CA THR A 16 10.09 25.08 -16.93
C THR A 16 10.94 24.02 -16.23
N ILE A 17 11.71 24.39 -15.20
CA ILE A 17 12.50 23.45 -14.38
C ILE A 17 11.59 22.45 -13.66
N LYS A 18 10.52 22.93 -13.01
CA LYS A 18 9.54 22.07 -12.34
C LYS A 18 8.85 21.12 -13.34
N GLY A 19 8.55 21.59 -14.55
CA GLY A 19 8.04 20.76 -15.64
C GLY A 19 9.03 19.68 -16.10
N ALA A 20 10.33 19.99 -16.14
CA ALA A 20 11.39 19.03 -16.47
C ALA A 20 11.57 17.98 -15.36
N GLU A 21 11.54 18.36 -14.08
CA GLU A 21 11.58 17.45 -12.93
C GLU A 21 10.37 16.50 -12.91
N LEU A 22 9.16 17.03 -13.14
CA LEU A 22 7.94 16.22 -13.27
C LEU A 22 8.06 15.20 -14.41
N ASN A 23 8.60 15.60 -15.57
CA ASN A 23 8.80 14.68 -16.70
C ASN A 23 9.81 13.57 -16.40
N GLU A 24 10.84 13.86 -15.61
CA GLU A 24 11.85 12.87 -15.22
C GLU A 24 11.29 11.84 -14.22
N ASP A 25 10.51 12.28 -13.23
CA ASP A 25 9.83 11.40 -12.28
C ASP A 25 8.78 10.51 -12.95
N GLN A 26 8.01 11.05 -13.91
CA GLN A 26 7.08 10.26 -14.72
C GLN A 26 7.82 9.21 -15.57
N ARG A 27 9.02 9.52 -16.10
CA ARG A 27 9.85 8.56 -16.83
C ARG A 27 10.44 7.49 -15.92
N LYS A 28 10.92 7.86 -14.72
CA LYS A 28 11.43 6.91 -13.71
C LYS A 28 10.35 5.94 -13.27
N THR A 29 9.17 6.45 -12.93
CA THR A 29 8.01 5.63 -12.55
C THR A 29 7.54 4.72 -13.68
N HIS A 30 7.49 5.21 -14.93
CA HIS A 30 7.16 4.39 -16.10
C HIS A 30 8.17 3.27 -16.37
N ASN A 31 9.47 3.56 -16.29
CA ASN A 31 10.52 2.55 -16.48
C ASN A 31 10.51 1.50 -15.36
N LEU A 32 10.27 1.93 -14.11
CA LEU A 32 10.12 1.03 -12.98
C LEU A 32 8.93 0.09 -13.17
N LYS A 33 7.77 0.62 -13.57
CA LYS A 33 6.57 -0.18 -13.89
C LYS A 33 6.88 -1.24 -14.95
N ARG A 34 7.52 -0.86 -16.05
CA ARG A 34 7.92 -1.80 -17.11
C ARG A 34 8.88 -2.90 -16.63
N SER A 35 9.88 -2.54 -15.84
CA SER A 35 10.80 -3.55 -15.29
C SER A 35 10.11 -4.53 -14.35
N PHE A 36 9.12 -4.04 -13.59
CA PHE A 36 8.35 -4.86 -12.66
C PHE A 36 7.41 -5.81 -13.42
N GLU A 37 6.67 -5.30 -14.41
CA GLU A 37 5.82 -6.09 -15.31
C GLU A 37 6.63 -7.18 -16.05
N ALA A 38 7.86 -6.87 -16.48
CA ALA A 38 8.73 -7.84 -17.14
C ALA A 38 9.11 -9.02 -16.22
N ILE A 39 9.45 -8.73 -14.95
CA ILE A 39 9.80 -9.76 -13.95
C ILE A 39 8.59 -10.64 -13.61
N LEU A 40 7.39 -10.05 -13.52
CA LEU A 40 6.15 -10.78 -13.26
C LEU A 40 5.80 -11.72 -14.43
N ASN A 41 5.94 -11.24 -15.67
CA ASN A 41 5.63 -12.00 -16.88
C ASN A 41 6.62 -13.15 -17.14
N GLU A 42 7.93 -12.93 -16.96
CA GLU A 42 8.94 -13.99 -17.15
C GLU A 42 8.68 -15.20 -16.25
N LYS A 43 8.20 -14.95 -15.02
CA LYS A 43 7.88 -16.01 -14.07
C LYS A 43 6.58 -16.76 -14.43
N ASN A 44 5.63 -16.07 -15.05
CA ASN A 44 4.34 -16.64 -15.46
C ASN A 44 4.43 -17.56 -16.70
N GLU A 45 5.34 -17.30 -17.64
CA GLU A 45 5.47 -18.08 -18.89
C GLU A 45 6.09 -19.47 -18.68
N LYS A 46 6.85 -19.69 -17.60
CA LYS A 46 7.55 -20.95 -17.34
C LYS A 46 6.71 -21.97 -16.54
N MET A 47 5.47 -21.65 -16.19
CA MET A 47 4.62 -22.47 -15.32
C MET A 47 3.55 -23.26 -16.09
N ASN A 48 3.36 -24.53 -15.71
CA ASN A 48 2.20 -25.31 -16.17
C ASN A 48 0.91 -24.86 -15.46
N GLU A 49 -0.26 -25.32 -15.95
CA GLU A 49 -1.57 -24.87 -15.43
C GLU A 49 -1.76 -25.13 -13.93
N LYS A 50 -1.26 -26.26 -13.43
CA LYS A 50 -1.34 -26.60 -12.00
C LYS A 50 -0.49 -25.64 -11.16
N GLN A 51 0.72 -25.36 -11.61
CA GLN A 51 1.63 -24.41 -10.96
C GLN A 51 1.06 -22.99 -10.99
N LYS A 52 0.45 -22.57 -12.10
CA LYS A 52 -0.20 -21.26 -12.23
C LYS A 52 -1.38 -21.11 -11.27
N LYS A 53 -2.20 -22.15 -11.11
CA LYS A 53 -3.30 -22.16 -10.13
C LYS A 53 -2.79 -22.07 -8.69
N GLU A 54 -1.74 -22.82 -8.36
CA GLU A 54 -1.12 -22.77 -7.03
C GLU A 54 -0.48 -21.41 -6.74
N TYR A 55 0.19 -20.82 -7.75
CA TYR A 55 0.77 -19.49 -7.67
C TYR A 55 -0.30 -18.43 -7.43
N ASN A 56 -1.38 -18.41 -8.22
CA ASN A 56 -2.48 -17.46 -8.05
C ASN A 56 -3.14 -17.58 -6.66
N LYS A 57 -3.29 -18.81 -6.15
CA LYS A 57 -3.79 -19.03 -4.78
C LYS A 57 -2.86 -18.40 -3.74
N LYS A 58 -1.55 -18.68 -3.83
CA LYS A 58 -0.55 -18.09 -2.91
C LYS A 58 -0.50 -16.57 -3.01
N LEU A 59 -0.68 -16.02 -4.22
CA LEU A 59 -0.72 -14.58 -4.45
C LEU A 59 -1.93 -13.93 -3.77
N MET A 60 -3.11 -14.55 -3.90
CA MET A 60 -4.32 -14.10 -3.19
C MET A 60 -4.14 -14.22 -1.67
N ASP A 61 -3.62 -15.35 -1.17
CA ASP A 61 -3.37 -15.57 0.25
C ASP A 61 -2.39 -14.51 0.82
N ALA A 62 -1.33 -14.17 0.09
CA ALA A 62 -0.39 -13.12 0.46
C ALA A 62 -1.03 -11.71 0.43
N SER A 63 -1.87 -11.45 -0.56
CA SER A 63 -2.60 -10.17 -0.68
C SER A 63 -3.57 -9.98 0.49
N GLN A 64 -4.29 -11.02 0.89
CA GLN A 64 -5.15 -11.01 2.08
C GLN A 64 -4.35 -10.82 3.38
N GLN A 65 -3.16 -11.42 3.50
CA GLN A 65 -2.29 -11.20 4.66
C GLN A 65 -1.82 -9.75 4.76
N MET A 66 -1.52 -9.11 3.63
CA MET A 66 -1.14 -7.70 3.59
C MET A 66 -2.31 -6.79 3.99
N GLU A 67 -3.52 -7.08 3.53
CA GLU A 67 -4.73 -6.39 3.97
C GLU A 67 -4.98 -6.59 5.48
N ALA A 68 -4.80 -7.80 6.01
CA ALA A 68 -4.93 -8.08 7.44
C ALA A 68 -3.92 -7.27 8.28
N LEU A 69 -2.68 -7.12 7.82
CA LEU A 69 -1.69 -6.27 8.48
C LEU A 69 -2.12 -4.80 8.48
N PHE A 70 -2.61 -4.31 7.35
CA PHE A 70 -3.11 -2.93 7.24
C PHE A 70 -4.28 -2.69 8.20
N ILE A 71 -5.27 -3.59 8.24
CA ILE A 71 -6.40 -3.51 9.16
C ILE A 71 -5.91 -3.55 10.61
N GLN A 72 -4.93 -4.40 10.94
CA GLN A 72 -4.35 -4.46 12.28
C GLN A 72 -3.73 -3.11 12.68
N ILE A 73 -3.02 -2.45 11.77
CA ILE A 73 -2.44 -1.12 11.99
C ILE A 73 -3.56 -0.09 12.24
N MET A 74 -4.64 -0.13 11.47
CA MET A 74 -5.79 0.74 11.70
C MET A 74 -6.43 0.49 13.08
N LEU A 75 -6.73 -0.76 13.42
CA LEU A 75 -7.33 -1.13 14.70
C LEU A 75 -6.46 -0.71 15.89
N LYS A 76 -5.13 -0.93 15.80
CA LYS A 76 -4.18 -0.45 16.81
C LYS A 76 -4.14 1.06 16.90
N SER A 77 -4.28 1.77 15.77
CA SER A 77 -4.32 3.24 15.76
C SER A 77 -5.61 3.76 16.40
N MET A 78 -6.75 3.10 16.16
CA MET A 78 -8.02 3.38 16.83
C MET A 78 -7.96 3.07 18.33
N LYS A 79 -7.32 1.97 18.75
CA LYS A 79 -7.10 1.65 20.18
C LYS A 79 -6.39 2.80 20.90
N LYS A 80 -5.39 3.42 20.26
CA LYS A 80 -4.62 4.54 20.82
C LYS A 80 -5.44 5.81 21.05
N THR A 81 -6.54 6.02 20.34
CA THR A 81 -7.39 7.22 20.52
C THR A 81 -8.40 7.06 21.66
N VAL A 82 -8.66 5.83 22.09
CA VAL A 82 -9.50 5.55 23.26
C VAL A 82 -8.71 5.90 24.51
N HIS A 83 -9.12 6.97 25.19
CA HIS A 83 -8.54 7.35 26.47
C HIS A 83 -8.90 6.28 27.51
N GLU A 84 -7.90 5.59 28.03
CA GLU A 84 -8.09 4.68 29.17
C GLU A 84 -8.42 5.54 30.40
N SER A 85 -9.71 5.69 30.68
CA SER A 85 -10.21 6.43 31.82
C SER A 85 -10.27 5.51 33.04
N GLY A 86 -9.47 5.84 34.06
CA GLY A 86 -9.83 5.59 35.45
C GLY A 86 -9.41 4.26 36.08
N PHE A 87 -8.74 4.40 37.22
CA PHE A 87 -8.74 3.54 38.41
C PHE A 87 -8.15 2.12 38.32
N PHE A 88 -8.36 1.37 37.23
CA PHE A 88 -7.72 0.07 37.01
C PHE A 88 -6.52 0.27 36.08
N GLY A 89 -5.31 0.18 36.64
CA GLY A 89 -4.07 0.44 35.92
C GLY A 89 -3.91 -0.45 34.66
N LYS A 90 -3.12 0.06 33.71
CA LYS A 90 -2.65 -0.70 32.54
C LYS A 90 -2.14 -2.07 32.99
N SER A 91 -2.80 -3.13 32.53
CA SER A 91 -2.37 -4.50 32.78
C SER A 91 -1.64 -5.02 31.55
N LEU A 92 -0.38 -5.44 31.72
CA LEU A 92 0.42 -6.07 30.67
C LEU A 92 -0.31 -7.25 30.03
N ALA A 93 -1.03 -8.05 30.83
CA ALA A 93 -1.85 -9.14 30.32
C ALA A 93 -2.95 -8.65 29.39
N LYS A 94 -3.69 -7.60 29.79
CA LYS A 94 -4.74 -6.98 28.97
C LYS A 94 -4.19 -6.51 27.62
N ASP A 95 -3.02 -5.89 27.61
CA ASP A 95 -2.40 -5.40 26.37
C ASP A 95 -2.02 -6.55 25.43
N ILE A 96 -1.39 -7.60 25.94
CA ILE A 96 -1.03 -8.79 25.15
C ILE A 96 -2.29 -9.44 24.56
N PHE A 97 -3.32 -9.69 25.39
CA PHE A 97 -4.57 -10.30 24.92
C PHE A 97 -5.31 -9.41 23.90
N SER A 98 -5.31 -8.09 24.12
CA SER A 98 -5.94 -7.15 23.18
C SER A 98 -5.21 -7.15 21.84
N ASP A 99 -3.88 -7.19 21.83
CA ASP A 99 -3.10 -7.20 20.61
C ASP A 99 -3.29 -8.51 19.81
N MET A 100 -3.36 -9.65 20.50
CA MET A 100 -3.72 -10.94 19.89
C MET A 100 -5.16 -10.91 19.33
N LEU A 101 -6.10 -10.31 20.06
CA LEU A 101 -7.49 -10.18 19.61
C LEU A 101 -7.60 -9.32 18.35
N TYR A 102 -6.91 -8.18 18.30
CA TYR A 102 -6.92 -7.30 17.13
C TYR A 102 -6.24 -7.95 15.92
N GLU A 103 -5.26 -8.82 16.12
CA GLU A 103 -4.67 -9.62 15.05
C GLU A 103 -5.68 -10.61 14.46
N GLU A 104 -6.45 -11.33 15.28
CA GLU A 104 -7.46 -12.25 14.76
C GLU A 104 -8.63 -11.52 14.08
N TYR A 105 -9.07 -10.40 14.64
CA TYR A 105 -10.07 -9.56 13.99
C TYR A 105 -9.60 -9.04 12.64
N SER A 106 -8.33 -8.64 12.51
CA SER A 106 -7.82 -8.17 11.23
C SER A 106 -7.79 -9.28 10.18
N LYS A 107 -7.45 -10.52 10.56
CA LYS A 107 -7.53 -11.70 9.68
C LYS A 107 -8.95 -12.00 9.23
N ILE A 108 -9.93 -11.94 10.14
CA ILE A 108 -11.35 -12.19 9.82
C ILE A 108 -11.87 -11.10 8.88
N MET A 109 -11.57 -9.83 9.17
CA MET A 109 -12.00 -8.69 8.34
C MET A 109 -11.39 -8.72 6.94
N ALA A 110 -10.10 -9.06 6.82
CA ALA A 110 -9.46 -9.22 5.51
C ALA A 110 -10.08 -10.37 4.70
N LYS A 111 -10.39 -11.50 5.37
CA LYS A 111 -11.06 -12.63 4.71
C LYS A 111 -12.48 -12.33 4.23
N SER A 112 -13.19 -11.40 4.88
CA SER A 112 -14.53 -11.01 4.42
C SER A 112 -14.48 -10.27 3.07
N GLY A 113 -13.34 -9.67 2.72
CA GLY A 113 -13.14 -8.93 1.48
C GLY A 113 -13.84 -7.56 1.44
N GLN A 114 -14.36 -7.06 2.57
CA GLN A 114 -15.08 -5.79 2.61
C GLN A 114 -14.18 -4.57 2.34
N PHE A 115 -12.89 -4.65 2.69
CA PHE A 115 -11.93 -3.56 2.48
C PHE A 115 -11.45 -3.46 1.03
N GLY A 116 -11.44 -4.58 0.30
CA GLY A 116 -11.13 -4.63 -1.13
C GLY A 116 -9.67 -4.39 -1.50
N LEU A 117 -8.79 -4.07 -0.53
CA LEU A 117 -7.38 -3.81 -0.78
C LEU A 117 -6.64 -5.09 -1.22
N ALA A 118 -7.00 -6.25 -0.66
CA ALA A 118 -6.43 -7.53 -1.07
C ALA A 118 -6.67 -7.81 -2.57
N LYS A 119 -7.86 -7.43 -3.08
CA LYS A 119 -8.20 -7.59 -4.49
C LYS A 119 -7.36 -6.66 -5.37
N GLU A 120 -7.23 -5.39 -4.98
CA GLU A 120 -6.41 -4.43 -5.73
C GLU A 120 -4.93 -4.84 -5.79
N ILE A 121 -4.37 -5.32 -4.68
CA ILE A 121 -2.99 -5.84 -4.64
C ILE A 121 -2.86 -7.05 -5.57
N TYR A 122 -3.79 -8.00 -5.47
CA TYR A 122 -3.80 -9.19 -6.29
C TYR A 122 -3.85 -8.83 -7.79
N GLU A 123 -4.74 -7.91 -8.19
CA GLU A 123 -4.86 -7.49 -9.59
C GLU A 123 -3.63 -6.77 -10.11
N GLN A 124 -2.96 -5.97 -9.28
CA GLN A 124 -1.71 -5.28 -9.68
C GLN A 124 -0.54 -6.24 -9.85
N LEU A 125 -0.51 -7.34 -9.09
CA LEU A 125 0.56 -8.34 -9.17
C LEU A 125 0.29 -9.44 -10.20
N GLN A 126 -0.96 -9.58 -10.66
CA GLN A 126 -1.34 -10.54 -11.70
C GLN A 126 -1.18 -9.96 -13.12
N LYS A 127 -1.16 -8.63 -13.27
CA LYS A 127 -0.88 -7.94 -14.54
C LYS A 127 0.59 -8.04 -14.91
#